data_AF-A0A2S8NWC0-F1
#
_entry.id   AF-A0A2S8NWC0-F1
#
_cell.length_a   1.000
_cell.length_b   1.000
_cell.length_c   1.000
_cell.angle_alpha   90.00
_cell.angle_beta   90.00
_cell.angle_gamma   90.00
#
_symmetry.space_group_name_H-M   'P 1'
#
loop_
_entity.id
_entity.type
_entity.pdbx_description
1 polymer ?
#
loop_
_entity_poly.entity_id
_entity_poly.type
_entity_poly.pdbx_seq_one_letter_code
_entity_poly.pdbx_strand_id
1 'polypeptide(L)'
;MRRIALITESSARPDTAMPAHLFYQGKMSRWINTVIQYMETRSFPTEDIFFLSFYKNRIIPYQEVIEPYPKQKNHPRASDANVFAKEILAHVHSMGEAVFVEIHAGRTLADPLRQLLDENNISYRLYADGVPLGTKPTYYEMLISDELEQRRFKEVQREKWNISSLISELSPSEASKIINTYGSSAQLYGVEPNVEELKKLLGGLRQKKKDEDKAYRDFEYAMKEEDPKGELQHFLQYQETLSDLHKNKQFELYKNKYGKSIAKFTCYLIKKGYVRLIENRISEALFRTQIALIK
;
A
#
# COMPACT_ATOMS: atom_id res chain seq x y z
N MET A 1 3.00 -22.95 13.89
CA MET A 1 3.18 -24.15 13.04
C MET A 1 4.25 -23.82 12.01
N ARG A 2 5.41 -24.47 12.10
CA ARG A 2 6.54 -24.24 11.20
C ARG A 2 6.18 -24.73 9.80
N ARG A 3 6.52 -23.99 8.75
CA ARG A 3 6.26 -24.40 7.36
C ARG A 3 7.59 -24.76 6.72
N ILE A 4 7.70 -25.93 6.11
CA ILE A 4 8.90 -26.31 5.34
C ILE A 4 8.53 -26.48 3.87
N ALA A 5 9.49 -26.23 2.99
CA ALA A 5 9.36 -26.45 1.55
C ALA A 5 10.32 -27.55 1.09
N LEU A 6 9.76 -28.55 0.42
CA LEU A 6 10.49 -29.68 -0.15
C LEU A 6 10.48 -29.56 -1.67
N ILE A 7 11.63 -29.29 -2.26
CA ILE A 7 11.78 -28.97 -3.68
C ILE A 7 12.56 -30.07 -4.37
N THR A 8 12.07 -30.63 -5.47
CA THR A 8 12.85 -31.62 -6.22
C THR A 8 14.11 -30.98 -6.82
N GLU A 9 15.20 -31.75 -6.92
CA GLU A 9 16.41 -31.28 -7.59
C GLU A 9 16.20 -30.98 -9.08
N SER A 10 17.05 -30.10 -9.61
CA SER A 10 17.24 -29.91 -11.04
C SER A 10 18.30 -30.88 -11.58
N SER A 11 18.10 -31.45 -12.76
CA SER A 11 19.14 -32.22 -13.47
C SER A 11 20.11 -31.33 -14.27
N ALA A 12 19.73 -30.07 -14.52
CA ALA A 12 20.57 -29.06 -15.13
C ALA A 12 21.40 -28.39 -14.03
N ARG A 13 22.58 -28.95 -13.76
CA ARG A 13 23.49 -28.57 -12.69
C ARG A 13 24.87 -28.21 -13.27
N PRO A 14 25.57 -27.21 -12.71
CA PRO A 14 26.93 -26.84 -13.09
C PRO A 14 27.98 -27.83 -12.55
N ASP A 15 29.20 -27.74 -13.07
CA ASP A 15 30.34 -28.56 -12.64
C ASP A 15 31.20 -27.89 -11.57
N THR A 16 30.67 -26.85 -10.90
CA THR A 16 31.34 -26.10 -9.83
C THR A 16 30.53 -26.17 -8.54
N ALA A 17 31.24 -26.21 -7.41
CA ALA A 17 30.62 -26.21 -6.10
C ALA A 17 29.97 -24.85 -5.80
N MET A 18 28.72 -24.87 -5.32
CA MET A 18 27.98 -23.66 -4.96
C MET A 18 26.79 -24.00 -4.03
N PRO A 19 26.19 -22.99 -3.37
CA PRO A 19 24.97 -23.18 -2.59
C PRO A 19 23.84 -23.86 -3.38
N ALA A 20 23.05 -24.70 -2.72
CA ALA A 20 22.04 -25.56 -3.34
C ALA A 20 21.07 -24.81 -4.27
N HIS A 21 20.55 -23.65 -3.84
CA HIS A 21 19.65 -22.85 -4.66
C HIS A 21 20.28 -22.34 -5.97
N LEU A 22 21.58 -22.02 -5.96
CA LEU A 22 22.32 -21.65 -7.18
C LEU A 22 22.68 -22.88 -8.00
N PHE A 23 23.05 -23.98 -7.34
CA PHE A 23 23.45 -25.23 -7.98
C PHE A 23 22.32 -25.86 -8.80
N TYR A 24 21.08 -25.76 -8.31
CA TYR A 24 19.91 -26.27 -9.01
C TYR A 24 19.26 -25.26 -9.96
N GLN A 25 19.73 -24.01 -9.98
CA GLN A 25 19.32 -23.04 -10.99
C GLN A 25 20.02 -23.29 -12.32
N GLY A 26 19.32 -23.02 -13.43
CA GLY A 26 19.94 -23.08 -14.75
C GLY A 26 18.99 -22.80 -15.89
N LYS A 27 19.53 -22.44 -17.07
CA LYS A 27 18.74 -22.11 -18.27
C LYS A 27 17.76 -23.22 -18.69
N MET A 28 18.11 -24.46 -18.41
CA MET A 28 17.31 -25.65 -18.74
C MET A 28 16.37 -26.10 -17.61
N SER A 29 16.40 -25.45 -16.43
CA SER A 29 15.59 -25.82 -15.26
C SER A 29 14.47 -24.81 -14.95
N ARG A 30 13.64 -24.51 -15.96
CA ARG A 30 12.60 -23.47 -15.83
C ARG A 30 11.67 -23.68 -14.64
N TRP A 31 11.34 -24.92 -14.31
CA TRP A 31 10.47 -25.22 -13.18
C TRP A 31 11.13 -24.95 -11.82
N ILE A 32 12.37 -25.42 -11.61
CA ILE A 32 13.05 -25.17 -10.33
C ILE A 32 13.38 -23.70 -10.16
N ASN A 33 13.79 -23.02 -11.23
CA ASN A 33 14.01 -21.57 -11.19
C ASN A 33 12.76 -20.81 -10.71
N THR A 34 11.58 -21.15 -11.26
CA THR A 34 10.32 -20.49 -10.89
C THR A 34 9.83 -20.87 -9.49
N VAL A 35 10.09 -22.09 -9.00
CA VAL A 35 9.81 -22.46 -7.60
C VAL A 35 10.69 -21.64 -6.66
N ILE A 36 11.99 -21.54 -6.93
CA ILE A 36 12.92 -20.72 -6.13
C ILE A 36 12.47 -19.25 -6.13
N GLN A 37 12.18 -18.70 -7.30
CA GLN A 37 11.68 -17.33 -7.41
C GLN A 37 10.39 -17.14 -6.63
N TYR A 38 9.48 -18.13 -6.61
CA TYR A 38 8.26 -18.07 -5.82
C TYR A 38 8.55 -18.08 -4.31
N MET A 39 9.50 -18.90 -3.84
CA MET A 39 9.94 -18.90 -2.43
C MET A 39 10.54 -17.54 -2.03
N GLU A 40 11.37 -16.96 -2.88
CA GLU A 40 11.99 -15.64 -2.66
C GLU A 40 10.93 -14.52 -2.67
N THR A 41 10.02 -14.57 -3.65
CA THR A 41 8.94 -13.58 -3.82
C THR A 41 8.04 -13.54 -2.60
N ARG A 42 7.77 -14.67 -1.93
CA ARG A 42 6.98 -14.69 -0.69
C ARG A 42 7.81 -14.57 0.58
N SER A 43 9.12 -14.33 0.45
CA SER A 43 10.08 -14.23 1.56
C SER A 43 10.04 -15.44 2.50
N PHE A 44 10.00 -16.64 1.92
CA PHE A 44 9.98 -17.89 2.68
C PHE A 44 11.31 -18.10 3.42
N PRO A 45 11.30 -18.55 4.70
CA PRO A 45 12.54 -18.73 5.47
C PRO A 45 13.48 -19.75 4.81
N THR A 46 14.73 -19.35 4.58
CA THR A 46 15.68 -20.17 3.80
C THR A 46 16.12 -21.44 4.54
N GLU A 47 16.12 -21.39 5.87
CA GLU A 47 16.40 -22.50 6.79
C GLU A 47 15.33 -23.59 6.76
N ASP A 48 14.16 -23.28 6.20
CA ASP A 48 13.01 -24.18 6.09
C ASP A 48 12.82 -24.73 4.66
N ILE A 49 13.76 -24.46 3.75
CA ILE A 49 13.72 -24.95 2.37
C ILE A 49 14.77 -26.05 2.19
N PHE A 50 14.33 -27.19 1.66
CA PHE A 50 15.16 -28.35 1.40
C PHE A 50 14.99 -28.84 -0.03
N PHE A 51 16.12 -29.07 -0.71
CA PHE A 51 16.16 -29.76 -1.99
C PHE A 51 16.25 -31.27 -1.80
N LEU A 52 15.44 -32.01 -2.55
CA LEU A 52 15.36 -33.45 -2.51
C LEU A 52 16.12 -34.06 -3.69
N SER A 53 17.20 -34.78 -3.37
CA SER A 53 18.05 -35.46 -4.34
C SER A 53 17.95 -36.97 -4.21
N PHE A 54 17.59 -37.65 -5.30
CA PHE A 54 17.64 -39.11 -5.35
C PHE A 54 19.08 -39.65 -5.37
N TYR A 55 20.10 -38.81 -5.55
CA TYR A 55 21.49 -39.24 -5.39
C TYR A 55 21.81 -39.43 -3.91
N LYS A 56 21.89 -40.70 -3.49
CA LYS A 56 22.07 -41.09 -2.08
C LYS A 56 20.96 -40.56 -1.14
N ASN A 57 19.75 -40.35 -1.66
CA ASN A 57 18.58 -39.89 -0.90
C ASN A 57 18.86 -38.66 -0.01
N ARG A 58 19.54 -37.65 -0.56
CA ARG A 58 19.94 -36.48 0.22
C ARG A 58 18.80 -35.48 0.35
N ILE A 59 18.62 -34.97 1.56
CA ILE A 59 17.79 -33.81 1.89
C ILE A 59 18.77 -32.66 2.14
N ILE A 60 18.77 -31.67 1.25
CA ILE A 60 19.83 -30.67 1.16
C ILE A 60 19.25 -29.30 1.52
N PRO A 61 19.68 -28.65 2.62
CA PRO A 61 19.28 -27.29 2.96
C PRO A 61 19.58 -26.28 1.84
N TYR A 62 18.75 -25.23 1.75
CA TYR A 62 18.80 -24.22 0.69
C TYR A 62 20.17 -23.56 0.46
N GLN A 63 20.92 -23.35 1.54
CA GLN A 63 22.23 -22.69 1.53
C GLN A 63 23.41 -23.67 1.62
N GLU A 64 23.17 -24.98 1.74
CA GLU A 64 24.26 -25.96 1.79
C GLU A 64 25.07 -25.91 0.50
N VAL A 65 26.40 -25.83 0.62
CA VAL A 65 27.30 -25.89 -0.54
C VAL A 65 27.35 -27.33 -1.04
N ILE A 66 27.00 -27.52 -2.31
CA ILE A 66 26.99 -28.84 -2.93
C ILE A 66 28.17 -28.97 -3.89
N GLU A 67 28.98 -30.00 -3.67
CA GLU A 67 29.95 -30.46 -4.66
C GLU A 67 29.25 -31.14 -5.85
N PRO A 68 29.76 -31.00 -7.09
CA PRO A 68 29.21 -31.69 -8.26
C PRO A 68 29.14 -33.21 -8.05
N TYR A 69 28.01 -33.81 -8.41
CA TYR A 69 27.81 -35.25 -8.33
C TYR A 69 27.15 -35.81 -9.59
N PRO A 70 27.34 -37.11 -9.89
CA PRO A 70 26.87 -37.72 -11.13
C PRO A 70 25.38 -37.50 -11.38
N LYS A 71 25.04 -37.19 -12.64
CA LYS A 71 23.64 -37.13 -13.08
C LYS A 71 23.07 -38.53 -13.12
N GLN A 72 21.85 -38.70 -12.59
CA GLN A 72 21.15 -39.97 -12.73
C GLN A 72 20.85 -40.22 -14.22
N LYS A 73 21.22 -41.42 -14.69
CA LYS A 73 20.97 -41.83 -16.09
C LYS A 73 19.51 -42.21 -16.33
N ASN A 74 18.86 -42.75 -15.30
CA ASN A 74 17.51 -43.28 -15.39
C ASN A 74 16.59 -42.51 -14.43
N HIS A 75 15.32 -42.41 -14.80
CA HIS A 75 14.30 -41.89 -13.90
C HIS A 75 14.16 -42.82 -12.67
N PRO A 76 13.95 -42.27 -11.46
CA PRO A 76 13.81 -43.06 -10.23
C PRO A 76 12.70 -44.11 -10.34
N ARG A 77 12.94 -45.30 -9.79
CA ARG A 77 11.91 -46.35 -9.69
C ARG A 77 10.98 -46.05 -8.52
N ALA A 78 9.77 -46.60 -8.58
CA ALA A 78 8.80 -46.46 -7.50
C ALA A 78 9.32 -47.00 -6.15
N SER A 79 10.11 -48.09 -6.17
CA SER A 79 10.76 -48.63 -4.98
C SER A 79 11.69 -47.61 -4.31
N ASP A 80 12.48 -46.90 -5.11
CA ASP A 80 13.48 -45.95 -4.62
C ASP A 80 12.79 -44.71 -4.04
N ALA A 81 11.72 -44.26 -4.69
CA ALA A 81 10.89 -43.17 -4.19
C ALA A 81 10.19 -43.49 -2.87
N ASN A 82 9.70 -44.72 -2.68
CA ASN A 82 9.14 -45.16 -1.41
C ASN A 82 10.17 -45.17 -0.27
N VAL A 83 11.41 -45.60 -0.56
CA VAL A 83 12.50 -45.56 0.42
C VAL A 83 12.82 -44.11 0.78
N PHE A 84 13.00 -43.25 -0.22
CA PHE A 84 13.35 -41.86 0.03
C PHE A 84 12.23 -41.09 0.75
N ALA A 85 10.96 -41.35 0.43
CA ALA A 85 9.82 -40.74 1.11
C ALA A 85 9.80 -41.05 2.62
N LYS A 86 10.21 -42.27 3.03
CA LYS A 86 10.36 -42.63 4.45
C LYS A 86 11.49 -41.86 5.13
N GLU A 87 12.61 -41.64 4.45
CA GLU A 87 13.72 -40.84 4.98
C GLU A 87 13.30 -39.36 5.14
N ILE A 88 12.53 -38.82 4.19
CA ILE A 88 11.95 -37.47 4.27
C ILE A 88 11.00 -37.36 5.46
N LEU A 89 10.12 -38.36 5.67
CA LEU A 89 9.23 -38.38 6.82
C LEU A 89 10.02 -38.41 8.14
N ALA A 90 11.05 -39.24 8.23
CA ALA A 90 11.92 -39.29 9.42
C ALA A 90 12.59 -37.93 9.68
N HIS A 91 13.04 -37.24 8.62
CA HIS A 91 13.57 -35.88 8.73
C HIS A 91 12.52 -34.88 9.24
N VAL A 92 11.29 -34.93 8.73
CA VAL A 92 10.18 -34.08 9.21
C VAL A 92 9.91 -34.33 10.70
N HIS A 93 9.85 -35.58 11.14
CA HIS A 93 9.68 -35.92 12.55
C HIS A 93 10.84 -35.44 13.43
N SER A 94 12.07 -35.44 12.90
CA SER A 94 13.26 -35.01 13.66
C SER A 94 13.23 -33.52 14.04
N MET A 95 12.37 -32.71 13.41
CA MET A 95 12.22 -31.29 13.73
C MET A 95 11.51 -31.03 15.07
N GLY A 96 10.87 -32.05 15.67
CA GLY A 96 10.33 -31.98 17.04
C GLY A 96 9.11 -31.10 17.26
N GLU A 97 8.63 -30.40 16.23
CA GLU A 97 7.48 -29.49 16.28
C GLU A 97 6.41 -29.87 15.25
N ALA A 98 5.20 -29.32 15.39
CA ALA A 98 4.18 -29.46 14.36
C ALA A 98 4.57 -28.70 13.07
N VAL A 99 4.76 -29.44 11.99
CA VAL A 99 5.21 -28.93 10.69
C VAL A 99 4.08 -28.98 9.65
N PHE A 100 4.02 -27.94 8.81
CA PHE A 100 3.30 -27.94 7.54
C PHE A 100 4.27 -28.18 6.39
N VAL A 101 4.00 -29.15 5.51
CA VAL A 101 4.91 -29.52 4.43
C VAL A 101 4.43 -28.99 3.08
N GLU A 102 5.23 -28.20 2.40
CA GLU A 102 4.97 -27.75 1.02
C GLU A 102 5.78 -28.58 0.04
N ILE A 103 5.09 -29.33 -0.82
CA ILE A 103 5.70 -30.27 -1.75
C ILE A 103 5.77 -29.65 -3.14
N HIS A 104 6.99 -29.45 -3.63
CA HIS A 104 7.33 -28.95 -4.95
C HIS A 104 8.09 -30.04 -5.74
N ALA A 105 7.47 -31.21 -5.88
CA ALA A 105 8.08 -32.40 -6.46
C ALA A 105 7.25 -33.03 -7.58
N GLY A 106 7.87 -33.92 -8.36
CA GLY A 106 7.19 -34.73 -9.37
C GLY A 106 6.39 -35.86 -8.71
N ARG A 107 5.34 -36.35 -9.39
CA ARG A 107 4.44 -37.41 -8.87
C ARG A 107 5.17 -38.61 -8.28
N THR A 108 6.26 -39.03 -8.93
CA THR A 108 7.11 -40.14 -8.49
C THR A 108 7.50 -40.07 -7.01
N LEU A 109 7.83 -38.88 -6.50
CA LEU A 109 8.16 -38.66 -5.09
C LEU A 109 7.01 -38.08 -4.29
N ALA A 110 6.20 -37.22 -4.91
CA ALA A 110 5.08 -36.56 -4.25
C ALA A 110 4.01 -37.55 -3.80
N ASP A 111 3.66 -38.55 -4.61
CA ASP A 111 2.58 -39.51 -4.30
C ASP A 111 2.90 -40.36 -3.06
N PRO A 112 4.06 -41.05 -2.96
CA PRO A 112 4.38 -41.83 -1.77
C PRO A 112 4.61 -40.95 -0.54
N LEU A 113 5.19 -39.76 -0.71
CA LEU A 113 5.37 -38.81 0.40
C LEU A 113 4.01 -38.33 0.93
N ARG A 114 3.09 -37.99 0.04
CA ARG A 114 1.73 -37.55 0.40
C ARG A 114 1.02 -38.59 1.25
N GLN A 115 1.03 -39.84 0.79
CA GLN A 115 0.43 -40.96 1.52
C GLN A 115 1.02 -41.09 2.93
N LEU A 116 2.35 -41.02 3.07
CA LEU A 116 3.01 -41.09 4.37
C LEU A 116 2.65 -39.91 5.28
N LEU A 117 2.52 -38.70 4.74
CA LEU A 117 2.11 -37.53 5.52
C LEU A 117 0.65 -37.64 5.98
N ASP A 118 -0.25 -38.13 5.12
CA ASP A 118 -1.64 -38.43 5.48
C ASP A 118 -1.71 -39.46 6.62
N GLU A 119 -0.99 -40.59 6.49
CA GLU A 119 -0.93 -41.67 7.49
C GLU A 119 -0.42 -41.19 8.86
N ASN A 120 0.41 -40.15 8.88
CA ASN A 120 0.99 -39.57 10.11
C ASN A 120 0.28 -38.28 10.56
N ASN A 121 -0.86 -37.92 9.97
CA ASN A 121 -1.62 -36.70 10.27
C ASN A 121 -0.80 -35.40 10.15
N ILE A 122 0.16 -35.35 9.23
CA ILE A 122 0.97 -34.16 8.96
C ILE A 122 0.29 -33.35 7.86
N SER A 123 -0.01 -32.09 8.14
CA SER A 123 -0.63 -31.20 7.14
C SER A 123 0.36 -30.86 6.03
N TYR A 124 -0.10 -30.90 4.77
CA TYR A 124 0.73 -30.54 3.62
C TYR A 124 -0.06 -29.83 2.53
N ARG A 125 0.69 -29.27 1.57
CA ARG A 125 0.17 -28.79 0.29
C ARG A 125 1.06 -29.27 -0.84
N LEU A 126 0.46 -29.94 -1.82
CA LEU A 126 1.13 -30.27 -3.08
C LEU A 126 0.92 -29.14 -4.08
N TYR A 127 2.02 -28.57 -4.58
CA TYR A 127 1.96 -27.50 -5.59
C TYR A 127 2.07 -28.04 -7.01
N ALA A 128 1.31 -27.41 -7.90
CA ALA A 128 1.22 -27.80 -9.30
C ALA A 128 0.83 -29.29 -9.50
N ASP A 129 -0.02 -29.81 -8.62
CA ASP A 129 -0.62 -31.13 -8.81
C ASP A 129 -1.51 -31.12 -10.04
N GLY A 130 -1.45 -32.19 -10.84
CA GLY A 130 -2.15 -32.29 -12.12
C GLY A 130 -1.60 -31.39 -13.24
N VAL A 131 -0.67 -30.47 -12.96
CA VAL A 131 -0.10 -29.57 -13.97
C VAL A 131 1.03 -30.29 -14.74
N PRO A 132 0.96 -30.35 -16.09
CA PRO A 132 2.04 -30.91 -16.91
C PRO A 132 3.39 -30.25 -16.65
N LEU A 133 4.48 -31.03 -16.70
CA LEU A 133 5.83 -30.55 -16.40
C LEU A 133 6.23 -29.28 -17.19
N GLY A 134 5.86 -29.22 -18.47
CA GLY A 134 6.15 -28.08 -19.35
C GLY A 134 5.40 -26.79 -18.99
N THR A 135 4.25 -26.89 -18.31
CA THR A 135 3.41 -25.74 -17.91
C THR A 135 3.55 -25.38 -16.44
N LYS A 136 4.26 -26.19 -15.64
CA LYS A 136 4.55 -25.87 -14.24
C LYS A 136 5.18 -24.48 -14.06
N PRO A 137 6.16 -24.03 -14.88
CA PRO A 137 6.72 -22.68 -14.75
C PRO A 137 5.64 -21.59 -14.77
N THR A 138 4.71 -21.66 -15.74
CA THR A 138 3.60 -20.71 -15.87
C THR A 138 2.67 -20.72 -14.66
N TYR A 139 2.39 -21.89 -14.07
CA TYR A 139 1.63 -21.97 -12.83
C TYR A 139 2.31 -21.21 -11.67
N TYR A 140 3.64 -21.32 -11.53
CA TYR A 140 4.37 -20.56 -10.51
C TYR A 140 4.48 -19.08 -10.84
N GLU A 141 4.60 -18.71 -12.12
CA GLU A 141 4.57 -17.30 -12.56
C GLU A 141 3.24 -16.63 -12.16
N MET A 142 2.12 -17.35 -12.27
CA MET A 142 0.83 -16.87 -11.75
C MET A 142 0.86 -16.66 -10.23
N LEU A 143 1.36 -17.64 -9.46
CA LEU A 143 1.47 -17.51 -8.00
C LEU A 143 2.39 -16.34 -7.58
N ILE A 144 3.47 -16.11 -8.32
CA ILE A 144 4.37 -14.96 -8.13
C ILE A 144 3.62 -13.66 -8.40
N SER A 145 2.88 -13.58 -9.50
CA SER A 145 2.07 -12.41 -9.84
C SER A 145 1.04 -12.10 -8.75
N ASP A 146 0.33 -13.12 -8.27
CA ASP A 146 -0.68 -12.98 -7.20
C ASP A 146 -0.05 -12.46 -5.90
N GLU A 147 1.12 -12.98 -5.51
CA GLU A 147 1.85 -12.53 -4.31
C GLU A 147 2.31 -11.07 -4.44
N LEU A 148 2.84 -10.69 -5.60
CA LEU A 148 3.26 -9.31 -5.88
C LEU A 148 2.07 -8.36 -5.90
N GLU A 149 0.94 -8.76 -6.46
CA GLU A 149 -0.29 -7.97 -6.46
C GLU A 149 -0.82 -7.77 -5.04
N GLN A 150 -0.83 -8.82 -4.21
CA GLN A 150 -1.23 -8.71 -2.80
C GLN A 150 -0.31 -7.77 -2.01
N ARG A 151 1.00 -7.82 -2.26
CA ARG A 151 1.96 -6.89 -1.63
C ARG A 151 1.69 -5.45 -2.05
N ARG A 152 1.55 -5.22 -3.35
CA ARG A 152 1.20 -3.90 -3.89
C ARG A 152 -0.12 -3.37 -3.33
N PHE A 153 -1.13 -4.23 -3.21
CA PHE A 153 -2.41 -3.85 -2.61
C PHE A 153 -2.22 -3.43 -1.14
N LYS A 154 -1.46 -4.20 -0.33
CA LYS A 154 -1.16 -3.84 1.06
C LYS A 154 -0.38 -2.52 1.17
N GLU A 155 0.58 -2.28 0.27
CA GLU A 155 1.31 -1.02 0.20
C GLU A 155 0.40 0.16 -0.14
N VAL A 156 -0.46 0.02 -1.16
CA VAL A 156 -1.45 1.04 -1.51
C VAL A 156 -2.39 1.33 -0.35
N GLN A 157 -2.86 0.31 0.38
CA GLN A 157 -3.70 0.48 1.56
C GLN A 157 -2.98 1.22 2.69
N ARG A 158 -1.71 0.88 2.97
CA ARG A 158 -0.89 1.61 3.94
C ARG A 158 -0.72 3.07 3.55
N GLU A 159 -0.44 3.35 2.27
CA GLU A 159 -0.34 4.71 1.77
C GLU A 159 -1.66 5.47 1.87
N LYS A 160 -2.80 4.84 1.55
CA LYS A 160 -4.12 5.43 1.76
C LYS A 160 -4.33 5.85 3.23
N TRP A 161 -3.93 5.02 4.19
CA TRP A 161 -4.00 5.35 5.62
C TRP A 161 -3.04 6.49 6.00
N ASN A 162 -1.82 6.51 5.43
CA ASN A 162 -0.87 7.60 5.62
C ASN A 162 -1.43 8.93 5.09
N ILE A 163 -2.06 8.94 3.91
CA ILE A 163 -2.69 10.16 3.37
C ILE A 163 -3.87 10.58 4.26
N SER A 164 -4.71 9.62 4.67
CA SER A 164 -5.87 9.86 5.54
C SER A 164 -5.48 10.47 6.90
N SER A 165 -4.32 10.10 7.45
CA SER A 165 -3.84 10.63 8.74
C SER A 165 -3.31 12.06 8.64
N LEU A 166 -3.06 12.58 7.43
CA LEU A 166 -2.72 13.99 7.20
C LEU A 166 -3.93 14.93 7.24
N ILE A 167 -5.14 14.38 7.36
CA ILE A 167 -6.40 15.14 7.41
C ILE A 167 -6.92 15.10 8.85
N SER A 168 -6.61 16.13 9.64
CA SER A 168 -7.02 16.25 11.03
C SER A 168 -7.97 17.42 11.24
N GLU A 169 -7.60 18.60 10.76
CA GLU A 169 -8.29 19.85 11.04
C GLU A 169 -9.26 20.27 9.91
N LEU A 170 -9.23 19.57 8.79
CA LEU A 170 -10.01 19.85 7.58
C LEU A 170 -9.70 21.24 7.01
N SER A 171 -8.42 21.61 6.96
CA SER A 171 -7.98 22.98 6.64
C SER A 171 -7.40 23.16 5.23
N PRO A 172 -7.40 24.39 4.67
CA PRO A 172 -6.79 24.67 3.37
C PRO A 172 -5.28 24.35 3.28
N SER A 173 -4.55 24.38 4.40
CA SER A 173 -3.13 24.02 4.44
C SER A 173 -2.93 22.52 4.28
N GLU A 174 -3.76 21.70 4.93
CA GLU A 174 -3.79 20.24 4.75
C GLU A 174 -4.14 19.87 3.31
N ALA A 175 -5.16 20.50 2.72
CA ALA A 175 -5.51 20.32 1.31
C ALA A 175 -4.32 20.60 0.38
N SER A 176 -3.59 21.70 0.63
CA SER A 176 -2.39 22.04 -0.14
C SER A 176 -1.30 20.99 0.02
N LYS A 177 -1.07 20.50 1.25
CA LYS A 177 -0.08 19.45 1.54
C LYS A 177 -0.40 18.16 0.80
N ILE A 178 -1.65 17.71 0.83
CA ILE A 178 -2.10 16.51 0.12
C ILE A 178 -1.87 16.63 -1.39
N ILE A 179 -2.27 17.75 -1.99
CA ILE A 179 -2.07 17.98 -3.42
C ILE A 179 -0.59 17.97 -3.78
N ASN A 180 0.26 18.63 -2.99
CA ASN A 180 1.69 18.72 -3.28
C ASN A 180 2.40 17.38 -3.14
N THR A 181 2.04 16.58 -2.13
CA THR A 181 2.73 15.32 -1.84
C THR A 181 2.18 14.15 -2.69
N TYR A 182 0.87 14.11 -2.95
CA TYR A 182 0.20 12.95 -3.56
C TYR A 182 -0.58 13.27 -4.82
N GLY A 183 -0.62 14.53 -5.25
CA GLY A 183 -1.46 14.94 -6.36
C GLY A 183 -1.12 14.29 -7.71
N SER A 184 0.16 13.93 -7.94
CA SER A 184 0.59 13.23 -9.16
C SER A 184 0.25 11.74 -9.15
N SER A 185 0.02 11.15 -7.98
CA SER A 185 -0.29 9.73 -7.79
C SER A 185 -1.74 9.47 -7.34
N ALA A 186 -2.59 10.50 -7.34
CA ALA A 186 -3.97 10.42 -6.83
C ALA A 186 -4.83 9.32 -7.51
N GLN A 187 -4.55 9.01 -8.78
CA GLN A 187 -5.21 7.93 -9.51
C GLN A 187 -4.92 6.55 -8.89
N LEU A 188 -3.70 6.31 -8.41
CA LEU A 188 -3.32 5.04 -7.76
C LEU A 188 -4.14 4.75 -6.49
N TYR A 189 -4.63 5.81 -5.85
CA TYR A 189 -5.42 5.73 -4.62
C TYR A 189 -6.93 5.89 -4.86
N GLY A 190 -7.36 6.11 -6.10
CA GLY A 190 -8.77 6.27 -6.46
C GLY A 190 -9.39 7.60 -6.03
N VAL A 191 -8.59 8.65 -5.80
CA VAL A 191 -9.05 9.96 -5.29
C VAL A 191 -8.71 11.13 -6.21
N GLU A 192 -8.32 10.86 -7.45
CA GLU A 192 -8.02 11.89 -8.46
C GLU A 192 -9.13 12.95 -8.61
N PRO A 193 -10.44 12.60 -8.70
CA PRO A 193 -11.50 13.61 -8.80
C PRO A 193 -11.54 14.54 -7.58
N ASN A 194 -11.31 14.01 -6.39
CA ASN A 194 -11.30 14.79 -5.15
C ASN A 194 -10.11 15.75 -5.10
N VAL A 195 -8.93 15.29 -5.54
CA VAL A 195 -7.71 16.12 -5.62
C VAL A 195 -7.90 17.28 -6.61
N GLU A 196 -8.51 17.03 -7.77
CA GLU A 196 -8.81 18.09 -8.75
C GLU A 196 -9.84 19.10 -8.22
N GLU A 197 -10.85 18.64 -7.48
CA GLU A 197 -11.78 19.52 -6.80
C GLU A 197 -11.05 20.43 -5.78
N LEU A 198 -10.18 19.85 -4.95
CA LEU A 198 -9.41 20.60 -3.96
C LEU A 198 -8.49 21.65 -4.62
N LYS A 199 -7.84 21.32 -5.75
CA LYS A 199 -7.03 22.29 -6.52
C LYS A 199 -7.88 23.49 -6.96
N LYS A 200 -9.08 23.23 -7.52
CA LYS A 200 -10.01 24.26 -7.95
C LYS A 200 -10.47 25.14 -6.78
N LEU A 201 -10.82 24.52 -5.65
CA LEU A 201 -11.26 25.23 -4.45
C LEU A 201 -10.14 26.11 -3.86
N LEU A 202 -8.90 25.62 -3.80
CA LEU A 202 -7.75 26.41 -3.36
C LEU A 202 -7.44 27.57 -4.30
N GLY A 203 -7.55 27.37 -5.61
CA GLY A 203 -7.47 28.46 -6.59
C GLY A 203 -8.53 29.53 -6.33
N GLY A 204 -9.78 29.11 -6.10
CA GLY A 204 -10.88 30.00 -5.72
C GLY A 204 -10.63 30.74 -4.40
N LEU A 205 -10.11 30.06 -3.38
CA LEU A 205 -9.78 30.63 -2.09
C LEU A 205 -8.77 31.77 -2.23
N ARG A 206 -7.68 31.55 -3.01
CA ARG A 206 -6.67 32.58 -3.27
C ARG A 206 -7.28 33.83 -3.90
N GLN A 207 -8.20 33.66 -4.85
CA GLN A 207 -8.87 34.80 -5.47
C GLN A 207 -9.78 35.54 -4.48
N LYS A 208 -10.55 34.80 -3.65
CA LYS A 208 -11.42 35.42 -2.65
C LYS A 208 -10.66 36.15 -1.54
N LYS A 209 -9.50 35.62 -1.11
CA LYS A 209 -8.61 36.34 -0.17
C LYS A 209 -8.11 37.65 -0.78
N LYS A 210 -7.70 37.67 -2.05
CA LYS A 210 -7.34 38.92 -2.73
C LYS A 210 -8.48 39.93 -2.79
N ASP A 211 -9.70 39.47 -3.05
CA ASP A 211 -10.90 40.32 -3.08
C ASP A 211 -11.21 40.88 -1.66
N GLU A 212 -11.05 40.06 -0.62
CA GLU A 212 -11.19 40.46 0.78
C GLU A 212 -10.15 41.51 1.17
N ASP A 213 -8.87 41.25 0.90
CA ASP A 213 -7.76 42.17 1.20
C ASP A 213 -7.93 43.53 0.49
N LYS A 214 -8.47 43.51 -0.73
CA LYS A 214 -8.79 44.74 -1.45
C LYS A 214 -9.96 45.47 -0.78
N ALA A 215 -11.04 44.77 -0.44
CA ALA A 215 -12.20 45.37 0.22
C ALA A 215 -11.84 45.94 1.60
N TYR A 216 -10.95 45.26 2.34
CA TYR A 216 -10.43 45.74 3.62
C TYR A 216 -9.62 47.03 3.46
N ARG A 217 -8.71 47.10 2.48
CA ARG A 217 -7.95 48.33 2.18
C ARG A 217 -8.84 49.50 1.76
N ASP A 218 -9.85 49.25 0.93
CA ASP A 218 -10.84 50.26 0.54
C ASP A 218 -11.62 50.78 1.76
N PHE A 219 -11.93 49.90 2.71
CA PHE A 219 -12.56 50.25 3.98
C PHE A 219 -11.62 51.09 4.86
N GLU A 220 -10.38 50.68 5.06
CA GLU A 220 -9.40 51.44 5.84
C GLU A 220 -9.18 52.85 5.28
N TYR A 221 -9.18 52.99 3.95
CA TYR A 221 -9.09 54.30 3.30
C TYR A 221 -10.31 55.18 3.62
N ALA A 222 -11.53 54.64 3.51
CA ALA A 222 -12.75 55.37 3.85
C ALA A 222 -12.79 55.76 5.34
N MET A 223 -12.36 54.87 6.24
CA MET A 223 -12.29 55.12 7.68
C MET A 223 -11.39 56.31 8.03
N LYS A 224 -10.23 56.43 7.36
CA LYS A 224 -9.30 57.56 7.58
C LYS A 224 -9.90 58.91 7.18
N GLU A 225 -10.81 58.93 6.22
CA GLU A 225 -11.47 60.16 5.76
C GLU A 225 -12.67 60.54 6.66
N GLU A 226 -13.51 59.58 7.03
CA GLU A 226 -14.78 59.87 7.71
C GLU A 226 -14.72 59.78 9.24
N ASP A 227 -13.79 59.03 9.83
CA ASP A 227 -13.69 58.82 11.27
C ASP A 227 -12.33 59.23 11.87
N PRO A 228 -11.91 60.50 11.74
CA PRO A 228 -10.62 60.95 12.28
C PRO A 228 -10.54 60.90 13.81
N LYS A 229 -11.69 60.79 14.50
CA LYS A 229 -11.78 60.71 15.97
C LYS A 229 -11.91 59.28 16.51
N GLY A 230 -12.03 58.26 15.65
CA GLY A 230 -12.07 56.85 16.04
C GLY A 230 -13.39 56.37 16.67
N GLU A 231 -14.47 57.15 16.55
CA GLU A 231 -15.77 56.83 17.15
C GLU A 231 -16.44 55.64 16.43
N LEU A 232 -16.40 55.63 15.10
CA LEU A 232 -16.90 54.52 14.30
C LEU A 232 -16.00 53.29 14.45
N GLN A 233 -14.68 53.47 14.52
CA GLN A 233 -13.74 52.36 14.70
C GLN A 233 -14.04 51.57 15.97
N HIS A 234 -14.32 52.26 17.07
CA HIS A 234 -14.70 51.63 18.34
C HIS A 234 -16.02 50.85 18.25
N PHE A 235 -16.97 51.31 17.43
CA PHE A 235 -18.22 50.57 17.18
C PHE A 235 -17.97 49.31 16.35
N LEU A 236 -17.17 49.42 15.28
CA LEU A 236 -16.94 48.35 14.31
C LEU A 236 -16.05 47.21 14.82
N GLN A 237 -15.17 47.46 15.80
CA GLN A 237 -14.27 46.42 16.32
C GLN A 237 -15.01 45.20 16.90
N TYR A 238 -16.28 45.35 17.26
CA TYR A 238 -17.13 44.27 17.81
C TYR A 238 -18.06 43.64 16.76
N GLN A 239 -17.97 44.04 15.49
CA GLN A 239 -18.87 43.58 14.44
C GLN A 239 -18.14 42.62 13.49
N GLU A 240 -18.21 41.31 13.78
CA GLU A 240 -17.48 40.31 12.98
C GLU A 240 -18.25 39.79 11.77
N THR A 241 -19.58 39.92 11.78
CA THR A 241 -20.48 39.45 10.72
C THR A 241 -21.53 40.50 10.37
N LEU A 242 -22.18 40.33 9.21
CA LEU A 242 -23.32 41.16 8.80
C LEU A 242 -24.49 41.07 9.80
N SER A 243 -24.68 39.90 10.41
CA SER A 243 -25.70 39.69 11.45
C SER A 243 -25.40 40.57 12.66
N ASP A 244 -24.15 40.59 13.12
CA ASP A 244 -23.76 41.40 14.29
C ASP A 244 -24.00 42.88 14.01
N LEU A 245 -23.55 43.33 12.83
CA LEU A 245 -23.71 44.69 12.36
C LEU A 245 -25.18 45.13 12.35
N HIS A 246 -26.09 44.32 11.79
CA HIS A 246 -27.51 44.68 11.67
C HIS A 246 -28.32 44.50 12.96
N LYS A 247 -27.88 43.64 13.89
CA LYS A 247 -28.54 43.46 15.19
C LYS A 247 -28.24 44.62 16.16
N ASN A 248 -27.17 45.36 15.92
CA ASN A 248 -26.76 46.44 16.80
C ASN A 248 -27.70 47.65 16.68
N LYS A 249 -28.32 48.06 17.79
CA LYS A 249 -29.28 49.18 17.85
C LYS A 249 -28.71 50.52 17.38
N GLN A 250 -27.38 50.70 17.47
CA GLN A 250 -26.72 51.93 17.04
C GLN A 250 -26.37 51.93 15.54
N PHE A 251 -26.66 50.84 14.81
CA PHE A 251 -26.28 50.71 13.40
C PHE A 251 -26.83 51.84 12.52
N GLU A 252 -28.12 52.16 12.62
CA GLU A 252 -28.72 53.23 11.80
C GLU A 252 -28.15 54.62 12.14
N LEU A 253 -27.76 54.86 13.40
CA LEU A 253 -27.07 56.10 13.80
C LEU A 253 -25.72 56.21 13.08
N TYR A 254 -24.88 55.18 13.18
CA TYR A 254 -23.55 55.17 12.58
C TYR A 254 -23.61 55.13 11.05
N LYS A 255 -24.58 54.44 10.46
CA LYS A 255 -24.83 54.41 9.01
C LYS A 255 -25.20 55.77 8.46
N ASN A 256 -26.06 56.53 9.15
CA ASN A 256 -26.43 57.89 8.72
C ASN A 256 -25.27 58.87 8.84
N LYS A 257 -24.39 58.68 9.85
CA LYS A 257 -23.24 59.56 10.11
C LYS A 257 -22.02 59.25 9.26
N TYR A 258 -21.77 57.97 8.93
CA TYR A 258 -20.55 57.48 8.28
C TYR A 258 -20.87 56.50 7.13
N GLY A 259 -21.77 56.91 6.24
CA GLY A 259 -22.36 56.03 5.24
C GLY A 259 -21.35 55.34 4.31
N LYS A 260 -20.29 56.03 3.87
CA LYS A 260 -19.28 55.45 2.96
C LYS A 260 -18.48 54.36 3.67
N SER A 261 -18.02 54.63 4.89
CA SER A 261 -17.24 53.68 5.70
C SER A 261 -18.05 52.45 6.07
N ILE A 262 -19.32 52.62 6.47
CA ILE A 262 -20.25 51.52 6.73
C ILE A 262 -20.50 50.70 5.46
N ALA A 263 -20.68 51.33 4.30
CA ALA A 263 -20.87 50.61 3.03
C ALA A 263 -19.62 49.79 2.66
N LYS A 264 -18.42 50.35 2.82
CA LYS A 264 -17.15 49.65 2.57
C LYS A 264 -16.91 48.51 3.56
N PHE A 265 -17.20 48.72 4.85
CA PHE A 265 -17.13 47.69 5.87
C PHE A 265 -18.09 46.53 5.58
N THR A 266 -19.33 46.84 5.21
CA THR A 266 -20.33 45.85 4.80
C THR A 266 -19.84 45.03 3.61
N CYS A 267 -19.24 45.68 2.60
CA CYS A 267 -18.62 44.99 1.47
C CYS A 267 -17.48 44.06 1.91
N TYR A 268 -16.59 44.53 2.79
CA TYR A 268 -15.53 43.71 3.40
C TYR A 268 -16.11 42.46 4.10
N LEU A 269 -17.12 42.63 4.96
CA LEU A 269 -17.77 41.50 5.65
C LEU A 269 -18.39 40.49 4.67
N ILE A 270 -18.97 40.95 3.56
CA ILE A 270 -19.45 40.08 2.48
C ILE A 270 -18.30 39.28 1.87
N LYS A 271 -17.16 39.91 1.56
CA LYS A 271 -15.99 39.23 0.99
C LYS A 271 -15.37 38.22 1.96
N LYS A 272 -15.21 38.59 3.23
CA LYS A 272 -14.81 37.69 4.32
C LYS A 272 -15.75 36.49 4.44
N GLY A 273 -17.06 36.70 4.30
CA GLY A 273 -18.05 35.63 4.24
C GLY A 273 -17.82 34.66 3.08
N TYR A 274 -17.50 35.15 1.88
CA TYR A 274 -17.16 34.28 0.74
C TYR A 274 -15.87 33.46 0.97
N VAL A 275 -14.88 34.01 1.67
CA VAL A 275 -13.68 33.25 2.06
C VAL A 275 -14.06 32.10 2.98
N ARG A 276 -14.82 32.38 4.06
CA ARG A 276 -15.32 31.33 4.99
C ARG A 276 -16.13 30.25 4.27
N LEU A 277 -16.97 30.62 3.30
CA LEU A 277 -17.74 29.66 2.52
C LEU A 277 -16.85 28.71 1.69
N ILE A 278 -15.77 29.22 1.09
CA ILE A 278 -14.83 28.35 0.35
C ILE A 278 -14.03 27.48 1.32
N GLU A 279 -13.61 28.02 2.47
CA GLU A 279 -12.90 27.24 3.49
C GLU A 279 -13.76 26.04 3.95
N ASN A 280 -15.04 26.25 4.23
CA ASN A 280 -15.97 25.16 4.56
C ASN A 280 -16.12 24.12 3.45
N ARG A 281 -16.14 24.55 2.18
CA ARG A 281 -16.18 23.62 1.03
C ARG A 281 -14.90 22.80 0.89
N ILE A 282 -13.76 23.39 1.23
CA ILE A 282 -12.48 22.67 1.29
C ILE A 282 -12.55 21.62 2.40
N SER A 283 -13.05 21.98 3.59
CA SER A 283 -13.23 21.04 4.69
C SER A 283 -14.11 19.86 4.29
N GLU A 284 -15.22 20.12 3.60
CA GLU A 284 -16.11 19.08 3.09
C GLU A 284 -15.42 18.17 2.06
N ALA A 285 -14.68 18.76 1.11
CA ALA A 285 -13.95 18.01 0.10
C ALA A 285 -12.83 17.16 0.70
N LEU A 286 -12.13 17.66 1.72
CA LEU A 286 -11.14 16.89 2.50
C LEU A 286 -11.79 15.71 3.21
N PHE A 287 -12.94 15.92 3.85
CA PHE A 287 -13.66 14.84 4.52
C PHE A 287 -14.11 13.75 3.54
N ARG A 288 -14.64 14.14 2.37
CA ARG A 288 -14.96 13.18 1.29
C ARG A 288 -13.73 12.42 0.79
N THR A 289 -12.58 13.09 0.71
CA THR A 289 -11.31 12.45 0.34
C THR A 289 -10.90 11.43 1.38
N GLN A 290 -11.01 11.75 2.66
CA GLN A 290 -10.73 10.83 3.76
C GLN A 290 -11.61 9.58 3.69
N ILE A 291 -12.92 9.76 3.46
CA ILE A 291 -13.86 8.64 3.26
C ILE A 291 -13.45 7.77 2.07
N ALA A 292 -13.06 8.38 0.94
CA ALA A 292 -12.64 7.65 -0.26
C ALA A 292 -11.33 6.89 -0.07
N LEU A 293 -10.42 7.37 0.79
CA LEU A 293 -9.18 6.67 1.13
C LEU A 293 -9.40 5.50 2.08
N ILE A 294 -10.42 5.55 2.92
CA ILE A 294 -10.76 4.47 3.88
C ILE A 294 -11.53 3.33 3.18
N LYS A 295 -12.30 3.65 2.14
CA LYS A 295 -13.00 2.66 1.31
C LYS A 295 -12.03 1.92 0.36
#